data_AF-A0AAW2D711-F1
#
_entry.id   AF-A0AAW2D711-F1
#
_cell.length_a   1.000
_cell.length_b   1.000
_cell.length_c   1.000
_cell.angle_alpha   90.00
_cell.angle_beta   90.00
_cell.angle_gamma   90.00
#
_symmetry.space_group_name_H-M   'P 1'
#
loop_
_entity.id
_entity.type
_entity.pdbx_description
1 polymer ?
#
loop_
_entity_poly.entity_id
_entity_poly.type
_entity_poly.pdbx_seq_one_letter_code
_entity_poly.pdbx_strand_id
1 'polypeptide(L)'
;MQPCILQLSQSSNNFTDQSALIAFKSQITIGPNDTVFAGGNWSTTTNFCEWFGVSCSRRRQRVTAVNLSYVGLHGTISPHIANLSFLVSLDLKNNSFSGFLPHEISHLHRLRKLSLKNNLLEEGRVSTKSDIYSYGIILLEIITRKKPTDEMFVGELAMRQWIASLPDRIEVVDDGLLKIENERDVTSIQTVLLSILELGLRCSEESPDERPDIKDVVTKVNKIKLALL
;
A
#
# COMPACT_ATOMS: atom_id res chain seq x y z
N MET A 1 -37.30 18.55 -4.49
CA MET A 1 -37.53 17.45 -3.53
C MET A 1 -37.97 16.22 -4.30
N GLN A 2 -37.09 15.23 -4.40
CA GLN A 2 -37.35 13.94 -5.04
C GLN A 2 -36.61 12.88 -4.21
N PRO A 3 -37.25 11.76 -3.86
CA PRO A 3 -36.78 10.91 -2.77
C PRO A 3 -35.61 10.02 -3.22
N CYS A 4 -34.62 9.92 -2.33
CA CYS A 4 -33.49 9.03 -2.42
C CYS A 4 -33.99 7.58 -2.24
N ILE A 5 -33.97 6.78 -3.31
CA ILE A 5 -34.20 5.35 -3.21
C ILE A 5 -32.94 4.75 -2.59
N LEU A 6 -33.10 4.22 -1.37
CA LEU A 6 -32.16 3.29 -0.74
C LEU A 6 -31.97 2.09 -1.69
N GLN A 7 -30.94 2.13 -2.54
CA GLN A 7 -30.39 0.92 -3.11
C GLN A 7 -29.76 0.13 -1.97
N LEU A 8 -30.49 -0.89 -1.53
CA LEU A 8 -29.95 -2.01 -0.77
C LEU A 8 -28.67 -2.48 -1.47
N SER A 9 -27.54 -2.36 -0.78
CA SER A 9 -26.23 -2.80 -1.25
C SER A 9 -26.29 -4.29 -1.59
N GLN A 10 -26.40 -4.57 -2.88
CA GLN A 10 -26.29 -5.91 -3.41
C GLN A 10 -24.84 -6.40 -3.20
N SER A 11 -24.69 -7.31 -2.24
CA SER A 11 -23.53 -8.19 -1.98
C SER A 11 -22.31 -8.01 -2.90
N SER A 12 -21.46 -7.04 -2.59
CA SER A 12 -20.25 -6.69 -3.34
C SER A 12 -19.00 -7.48 -2.93
N ASN A 13 -19.08 -8.80 -2.66
CA ASN A 13 -17.98 -9.45 -1.92
C ASN A 13 -17.39 -10.78 -2.44
N ASN A 14 -17.81 -11.32 -3.59
CA ASN A 14 -17.18 -12.54 -4.17
C ASN A 14 -16.67 -12.36 -5.62
N PHE A 15 -17.24 -11.44 -6.41
CA PHE A 15 -16.83 -11.22 -7.81
C PHE A 15 -15.52 -10.44 -7.95
N THR A 16 -15.05 -9.78 -6.89
CA THR A 16 -13.81 -8.98 -6.90
C THR A 16 -12.55 -9.84 -6.97
N ASP A 17 -12.54 -10.99 -6.30
CA ASP A 17 -11.34 -11.83 -6.26
C ASP A 17 -11.17 -12.58 -7.58
N GLN A 18 -12.27 -13.06 -8.19
CA GLN A 18 -12.24 -13.68 -9.50
C GLN A 18 -11.74 -12.69 -10.57
N SER A 19 -12.27 -11.46 -10.59
CA SER A 19 -11.85 -10.45 -11.56
C SER A 19 -10.39 -10.04 -11.34
N ALA A 20 -9.95 -9.89 -10.09
CA ALA A 20 -8.55 -9.61 -9.75
C ALA A 20 -7.61 -10.73 -10.23
N LEU A 21 -7.97 -12.00 -10.05
CA LEU A 21 -7.17 -13.13 -10.52
C LEU A 21 -7.12 -13.21 -12.06
N ILE A 22 -8.23 -12.96 -12.76
CA ILE A 22 -8.25 -12.93 -14.22
C ILE A 22 -7.42 -11.75 -14.77
N ALA A 23 -7.50 -10.57 -14.15
CA ALA A 23 -6.69 -9.41 -14.51
C ALA A 23 -5.21 -9.56 -14.10
N PHE A 24 -4.94 -10.40 -13.09
CA PHE A 24 -3.58 -10.82 -12.77
C PHE A 24 -3.03 -11.73 -13.88
N LYS A 25 -3.80 -12.72 -14.31
CA LYS A 25 -3.46 -13.63 -15.40
C LYS A 25 -3.19 -12.91 -16.72
N SER A 26 -3.87 -11.81 -17.03
CA SER A 26 -3.73 -11.13 -18.32
C SER A 26 -2.34 -10.53 -18.58
N GLN A 27 -1.53 -10.32 -17.53
CA GLN A 27 -0.14 -9.85 -17.67
C GLN A 27 0.89 -11.00 -17.70
N ILE A 28 0.42 -12.24 -17.54
CA ILE A 28 1.25 -13.44 -17.62
C ILE A 28 1.34 -13.86 -19.08
N THR A 29 2.56 -13.94 -19.60
CA THR A 29 2.80 -14.44 -20.95
C THR A 29 2.77 -15.95 -20.90
N ILE A 30 1.79 -16.54 -21.60
CA ILE A 30 1.57 -17.99 -21.65
C ILE A 30 2.41 -18.55 -22.80
N GLY A 31 3.33 -19.46 -22.48
CA GLY A 31 4.08 -20.23 -23.47
C GLY A 31 3.21 -21.29 -24.16
N PRO A 32 3.59 -21.75 -25.36
CA PRO A 32 2.80 -22.72 -26.13
C PRO A 32 2.60 -24.08 -25.44
N ASN A 33 3.37 -24.38 -24.40
CA ASN A 33 3.30 -25.64 -23.64
C ASN A 33 2.74 -25.47 -22.21
N ASP A 34 2.19 -24.30 -21.87
CA ASP A 34 1.70 -24.03 -20.52
C ASP A 34 0.37 -24.73 -20.26
N THR A 35 0.41 -25.69 -19.34
CA THR A 35 -0.77 -26.47 -18.93
C THR A 35 -1.50 -25.85 -17.73
N VAL A 36 -0.87 -24.90 -17.04
CA VAL A 36 -1.36 -24.29 -15.80
C VAL A 36 -2.71 -23.61 -15.99
N PHE A 37 -2.94 -22.95 -17.14
CA PHE A 37 -4.17 -22.21 -17.43
C PHE A 37 -5.11 -22.92 -18.42
N ALA A 38 -4.86 -24.20 -18.70
CA ALA A 38 -5.65 -25.00 -19.61
C ALA A 38 -6.85 -25.68 -18.93
N GLY A 39 -7.73 -26.29 -19.72
CA GLY A 39 -8.76 -27.22 -19.21
C GLY A 39 -9.82 -26.60 -18.29
N GLY A 40 -10.12 -25.30 -18.44
CA GLY A 40 -11.10 -24.60 -17.60
C GLY A 40 -10.54 -24.08 -16.29
N ASN A 41 -9.23 -24.21 -16.07
CA ASN A 41 -8.54 -23.63 -14.93
C ASN A 41 -8.29 -22.14 -15.15
N TRP A 42 -8.49 -21.30 -14.12
CA TRP A 42 -8.42 -19.84 -14.25
C TRP A 42 -9.32 -19.30 -15.38
N SER A 43 -10.57 -19.76 -15.39
CA SER A 43 -11.62 -19.40 -16.35
C SER A 43 -12.85 -18.89 -15.61
N THR A 44 -13.61 -17.98 -16.22
CA THR A 44 -14.86 -17.44 -15.65
C THR A 44 -15.95 -18.51 -15.42
N THR A 45 -15.79 -19.69 -16.01
CA THR A 45 -16.76 -20.81 -15.97
C THR A 45 -16.64 -21.71 -14.75
N THR A 46 -15.56 -21.62 -13.97
CA THR A 46 -15.30 -22.46 -12.79
C THR A 46 -15.11 -21.60 -11.54
N ASN A 47 -15.34 -22.18 -10.36
CA ASN A 47 -15.15 -21.47 -9.10
C ASN A 47 -13.66 -21.18 -8.87
N PHE A 48 -13.31 -19.92 -8.59
CA PHE A 48 -11.91 -19.52 -8.43
C PHE A 48 -11.20 -20.17 -7.24
N CYS A 49 -11.93 -20.66 -6.24
CA CYS A 49 -11.36 -21.40 -5.11
C CYS A 49 -10.93 -22.82 -5.49
N GLU A 50 -11.35 -23.32 -6.66
CA GLU A 50 -10.95 -24.62 -7.20
C GLU A 50 -9.79 -24.48 -8.21
N TRP A 51 -9.38 -23.25 -8.53
CA TRP A 51 -8.30 -23.02 -9.47
C TRP A 51 -6.96 -23.46 -8.90
N PHE A 52 -6.10 -23.96 -9.79
CA PHE A 52 -4.74 -24.36 -9.42
C PHE A 52 -4.02 -23.20 -8.71
N GLY A 53 -3.43 -23.52 -7.57
CA GLY A 53 -2.65 -22.57 -6.79
C GLY A 53 -3.48 -21.59 -5.99
N VAL A 54 -4.80 -21.55 -6.10
CA VAL A 54 -5.65 -20.63 -5.33
C VAL A 54 -6.17 -21.33 -4.06
N SER A 55 -6.15 -20.63 -2.93
CA SER A 55 -6.74 -21.12 -1.68
C SER A 55 -7.64 -20.06 -1.05
N CYS A 56 -8.86 -20.44 -0.71
CA CYS A 56 -9.85 -19.54 -0.14
C CYS A 56 -10.11 -19.76 1.35
N SER A 57 -10.52 -18.70 2.03
CA SER A 57 -11.05 -18.78 3.40
C SER A 57 -12.36 -19.57 3.43
N ARG A 58 -12.45 -20.53 4.36
CA ARG A 58 -13.63 -21.41 4.49
C ARG A 58 -14.95 -20.65 4.72
N ARG A 59 -14.90 -19.53 5.46
CA ARG A 59 -16.09 -18.78 5.89
C ARG A 59 -16.57 -17.76 4.87
N ARG A 60 -15.65 -17.03 4.24
CA ARG A 60 -15.98 -15.87 3.38
C ARG A 60 -15.75 -16.13 1.90
N GLN A 61 -15.21 -17.29 1.52
CA GLN A 61 -14.86 -17.63 0.13
C GLN A 61 -13.98 -16.55 -0.53
N ARG A 62 -13.13 -15.89 0.28
CA ARG A 62 -12.15 -14.90 -0.17
C ARG A 62 -10.79 -15.56 -0.37
N VAL A 63 -10.03 -15.14 -1.37
CA VAL A 63 -8.69 -15.66 -1.66
C VAL A 63 -7.73 -15.28 -0.52
N THR A 64 -7.05 -16.29 0.01
CA THR A 64 -6.10 -16.15 1.14
C THR A 64 -4.69 -16.58 0.77
N ALA A 65 -4.52 -17.43 -0.25
CA ALA A 65 -3.21 -17.73 -0.80
C ALA A 65 -3.28 -17.94 -2.31
N VAL A 66 -2.20 -17.52 -2.98
CA VAL A 66 -1.91 -17.83 -4.38
C VAL A 66 -0.51 -18.43 -4.44
N ASN A 67 -0.40 -19.66 -4.94
CA ASN A 67 0.86 -20.37 -5.13
C ASN A 67 0.96 -20.82 -6.59
N LEU A 68 1.80 -20.11 -7.34
CA LEU A 68 2.13 -20.43 -8.73
C LEU A 68 3.65 -20.64 -8.84
N SER A 69 4.28 -21.19 -7.80
CA SER A 69 5.72 -21.43 -7.80
C SER A 69 6.12 -22.60 -8.70
N TYR A 70 7.28 -22.51 -9.35
CA TYR A 70 7.84 -23.56 -10.21
C TYR A 70 6.96 -23.95 -11.42
N VAL A 71 6.16 -23.03 -11.95
CA VAL A 71 5.25 -23.35 -13.06
C VAL A 71 5.64 -22.69 -14.39
N GLY A 72 6.85 -22.12 -14.46
CA GLY A 72 7.44 -21.63 -15.70
C GLY A 72 6.79 -20.35 -16.23
N LEU A 73 6.19 -19.52 -15.38
CA LEU A 73 5.47 -18.33 -15.82
C LEU A 73 6.43 -17.21 -16.27
N HIS A 74 6.03 -16.49 -17.30
CA HIS A 74 6.73 -15.31 -17.83
C HIS A 74 5.83 -14.07 -17.78
N GLY A 75 6.39 -12.88 -17.98
CA GLY A 75 5.66 -11.61 -17.99
C GLY A 75 5.91 -10.77 -16.73
N THR A 76 5.00 -9.88 -16.39
CA THR A 76 5.13 -8.98 -15.22
C THR A 76 4.11 -9.30 -14.15
N ILE A 77 4.36 -8.87 -12.91
CA ILE A 77 3.41 -9.01 -11.80
C ILE A 77 2.37 -7.89 -11.93
N SER A 78 1.15 -8.23 -12.32
CA SER A 78 0.04 -7.27 -12.47
C SER A 78 -0.31 -6.60 -11.13
N PRO A 79 -0.51 -5.26 -11.08
CA PRO A 79 -0.91 -4.56 -9.86
C PRO A 79 -2.27 -5.02 -9.33
N HIS A 80 -3.12 -5.63 -10.18
CA HIS A 80 -4.41 -6.17 -9.78
C HIS A 80 -4.33 -7.30 -8.73
N ILE A 81 -3.15 -7.90 -8.52
CA ILE A 81 -2.96 -8.82 -7.39
C ILE A 81 -3.23 -8.15 -6.03
N ALA A 82 -3.05 -6.82 -5.95
CA ALA A 82 -3.32 -6.01 -4.76
C ALA A 82 -4.82 -5.91 -4.40
N ASN A 83 -5.72 -6.22 -5.34
CA ASN A 83 -7.16 -6.21 -5.09
C ASN A 83 -7.62 -7.41 -4.24
N LEU A 84 -6.74 -8.41 -4.04
CA LEU A 84 -7.00 -9.56 -3.16
C LEU A 84 -6.79 -9.17 -1.69
N SER A 85 -7.68 -8.35 -1.14
CA SER A 85 -7.55 -7.77 0.21
C SER A 85 -7.49 -8.77 1.37
N PHE A 86 -7.78 -10.05 1.13
CA PHE A 86 -7.67 -11.16 2.10
C PHE A 86 -6.40 -12.01 1.93
N LEU A 87 -5.53 -11.68 0.97
CA LEU A 87 -4.34 -12.45 0.65
C LEU A 87 -3.34 -12.42 1.81
N VAL A 88 -2.96 -13.61 2.28
CA VAL A 88 -2.00 -13.83 3.36
C VAL A 88 -0.67 -14.36 2.82
N SER A 89 -0.71 -15.12 1.72
CA SER A 89 0.49 -15.72 1.12
C SER A 89 0.46 -15.59 -0.41
N LEU A 90 1.53 -15.03 -0.97
CA LEU A 90 1.79 -14.99 -2.41
C LEU A 90 3.14 -15.67 -2.69
N ASP A 91 3.11 -16.80 -3.39
CA ASP A 91 4.31 -17.56 -3.77
C ASP A 91 4.41 -17.68 -5.29
N LEU A 92 5.31 -16.89 -5.88
CA LEU A 92 5.61 -16.86 -7.32
C LEU A 92 7.07 -17.26 -7.60
N LYS A 93 7.74 -17.87 -6.63
CA LYS A 93 9.17 -18.21 -6.75
C LYS A 93 9.43 -19.16 -7.91
N ASN A 94 10.64 -19.08 -8.43
CA ASN A 94 11.16 -20.00 -9.44
C ASN A 94 10.33 -19.98 -10.73
N ASN A 95 10.09 -18.77 -11.21
CA ASN A 95 9.47 -18.47 -12.50
C ASN A 95 10.38 -17.48 -13.25
N SER A 96 9.90 -16.92 -14.34
CA SER A 96 10.59 -15.94 -15.17
C SER A 96 9.85 -14.60 -15.22
N PHE A 97 9.26 -14.18 -14.10
CA PHE A 97 8.67 -12.84 -13.99
C PHE A 97 9.75 -11.76 -14.09
N SER A 98 9.49 -10.70 -14.84
CA SER A 98 10.39 -9.56 -15.07
C SER A 98 9.72 -8.22 -14.74
N GLY A 99 10.47 -7.13 -14.85
CA GLY A 99 10.03 -5.79 -14.46
C GLY A 99 10.02 -5.60 -12.94
N PHE A 100 9.32 -4.58 -12.47
CA PHE A 100 9.29 -4.22 -11.05
C PHE A 100 8.17 -4.93 -10.28
N LEU A 101 8.35 -5.02 -8.97
CA LEU A 101 7.26 -5.33 -8.05
C LEU A 101 6.25 -4.16 -8.05
N PRO A 102 4.96 -4.37 -8.37
CA PRO A 102 3.98 -3.28 -8.34
C PRO A 102 3.86 -2.70 -6.93
N HIS A 103 3.96 -1.37 -6.82
CA HIS A 103 3.89 -0.66 -5.54
C HIS A 103 2.56 -0.88 -4.79
N GLU A 104 1.50 -1.22 -5.52
CA GLU A 104 0.19 -1.59 -5.00
C GLU A 104 0.22 -2.83 -4.12
N ILE A 105 1.30 -3.65 -4.16
CA ILE A 105 1.48 -4.75 -3.19
C ILE A 105 1.46 -4.25 -1.74
N SER A 106 1.76 -2.97 -1.49
CA SER A 106 1.61 -2.33 -0.18
C SER A 106 0.16 -2.32 0.34
N HIS A 107 -0.86 -2.36 -0.54
CA HIS A 107 -2.28 -2.45 -0.15
C HIS A 107 -2.67 -3.84 0.37
N LEU A 108 -1.81 -4.85 0.23
CA LEU A 108 -2.04 -6.19 0.76
C LEU A 108 -1.70 -6.26 2.26
N HIS A 109 -2.44 -5.52 3.08
CA HIS A 109 -2.17 -5.37 4.52
C HIS A 109 -2.20 -6.67 5.33
N ARG A 110 -2.76 -7.76 4.78
CA ARG A 110 -2.80 -9.09 5.40
C ARG A 110 -1.66 -10.01 4.96
N LEU A 111 -0.85 -9.60 4.00
CA LEU A 111 0.21 -10.41 3.43
C LEU A 111 1.30 -10.65 4.48
N ARG A 112 1.56 -11.91 4.77
CA ARG A 112 2.58 -12.35 5.73
C ARG A 112 3.74 -13.07 5.05
N LYS A 113 3.49 -13.61 3.85
CA LYS A 113 4.49 -14.33 3.07
C LYS A 113 4.44 -13.85 1.63
N LEU A 114 5.53 -13.22 1.19
CA LEU A 114 5.79 -12.86 -0.20
C LEU A 114 7.07 -13.57 -0.65
N SER A 115 6.97 -14.44 -1.64
CA SER A 115 8.07 -15.26 -2.13
C SER A 115 8.21 -15.07 -3.63
N LEU A 116 9.24 -14.32 -4.02
CA LEU A 116 9.53 -13.93 -5.41
C LEU A 116 10.92 -14.40 -5.87
N LYS A 117 11.59 -15.22 -5.05
CA LYS A 117 12.95 -15.71 -5.31
C LYS A 117 13.05 -16.42 -6.66
N ASN A 118 14.21 -16.37 -7.28
CA ASN A 118 14.47 -17.01 -8.57
C ASN A 118 13.46 -16.53 -9.63
N ASN A 119 13.40 -15.21 -9.84
CA ASN A 119 12.72 -14.53 -10.94
C ASN A 119 13.69 -13.50 -11.54
N LEU A 120 13.28 -12.83 -12.62
CA LEU A 120 14.04 -11.78 -13.33
C LEU A 120 13.54 -10.38 -12.95
N LEU A 121 13.01 -10.21 -11.74
CA LEU A 121 12.48 -8.93 -11.27
C LEU A 121 13.61 -7.91 -11.12
N GLU A 122 13.37 -6.70 -11.60
CA GLU A 122 14.24 -5.57 -11.35
C GLU A 122 14.18 -5.19 -9.88
N GLU A 123 15.35 -5.01 -9.27
CA GLU A 123 15.45 -4.55 -7.89
C GLU A 123 14.92 -3.11 -7.80
N GLY A 124 14.14 -2.82 -6.75
CA GLY A 124 13.78 -1.44 -6.43
C GLY A 124 15.07 -0.63 -6.25
N ARG A 125 15.23 0.45 -7.00
CA ARG A 125 16.43 1.28 -6.94
C ARG A 125 16.49 1.99 -5.60
N VAL A 126 17.33 1.47 -4.69
CA VAL A 126 17.70 2.20 -3.47
C VAL A 126 18.30 3.53 -3.91
N SER A 127 17.75 4.62 -3.40
CA SER A 127 18.19 5.96 -3.73
C SER A 127 18.10 6.87 -2.51
N THR A 128 18.84 7.97 -2.53
CA THR A 128 18.67 9.01 -1.50
C THR A 128 17.21 9.46 -1.40
N LYS A 129 16.46 9.47 -2.50
CA LYS A 129 15.03 9.81 -2.52
C LYS A 129 14.14 8.76 -1.86
N SER A 130 14.52 7.47 -1.83
CA SER A 130 13.81 6.46 -1.04
C SER A 130 14.05 6.64 0.46
N ASP A 131 15.25 7.08 0.84
CA ASP A 131 15.58 7.38 2.23
C ASP A 131 14.79 8.61 2.72
N ILE A 132 14.66 9.65 1.88
CA ILE A 132 13.83 10.83 2.18
C ILE A 132 12.36 10.45 2.38
N TYR A 133 11.81 9.55 1.56
CA TYR A 133 10.44 9.06 1.76
C TYR A 133 10.28 8.37 3.11
N SER A 134 11.20 7.45 3.42
CA SER A 134 11.18 6.70 4.69
C SER A 134 11.28 7.64 5.90
N TYR A 135 12.14 8.66 5.81
CA TYR A 135 12.25 9.72 6.80
C TYR A 135 10.93 10.50 6.98
N GLY A 136 10.27 10.86 5.87
CA GLY A 136 8.97 11.54 5.90
C GLY A 136 7.91 10.73 6.63
N ILE A 137 7.79 9.44 6.32
CA ILE A 137 6.84 8.53 6.99
C ILE A 137 7.13 8.43 8.49
N ILE A 138 8.40 8.32 8.89
CA ILE A 138 8.78 8.27 10.31
C ILE A 138 8.39 9.57 11.03
N LEU A 139 8.59 10.73 10.41
CA LEU A 139 8.14 12.00 11.00
C LEU A 139 6.63 12.03 11.20
N LEU A 140 5.85 11.57 10.22
CA LEU A 140 4.39 11.52 10.31
C LEU A 140 3.94 10.52 11.40
N GLU A 141 4.60 9.37 11.52
CA GLU A 141 4.37 8.40 12.59
C GLU A 141 4.65 8.99 13.98
N ILE A 142 5.77 9.71 14.15
CA ILE A 142 6.13 10.36 15.42
C ILE A 142 5.09 11.41 15.83
N ILE A 143 4.68 12.27 14.88
CA ILE A 143 3.77 13.38 15.18
C ILE A 143 2.35 12.89 15.48
N THR A 144 1.88 11.87 14.75
CA THR A 144 0.49 11.39 14.88
C THR A 144 0.32 10.25 15.87
N ARG A 145 1.43 9.58 16.25
CA ARG A 145 1.44 8.33 17.03
C ARG A 145 0.58 7.24 16.39
N LYS A 146 0.45 7.27 15.06
CA LYS A 146 -0.22 6.26 14.26
C LYS A 146 0.81 5.49 13.45
N LYS A 147 0.66 4.17 13.37
CA LYS A 147 1.50 3.37 12.48
C LYS A 147 0.95 3.47 11.07
N PRO A 148 1.80 3.57 10.03
CA PRO A 148 1.34 3.48 8.64
C PRO A 148 0.56 2.18 8.33
N THR A 149 0.75 1.15 9.17
CA THR A 149 0.10 -0.16 9.10
C THR A 149 -1.09 -0.32 10.05
N ASP A 150 -1.54 0.74 10.72
CA ASP A 150 -2.72 0.69 11.59
C ASP A 150 -3.98 0.30 10.78
N GLU A 151 -4.90 -0.41 11.45
CA GLU A 151 -6.14 -0.92 10.83
C GLU A 151 -7.05 0.18 10.27
N MET A 152 -6.81 1.45 10.61
CA MET A 152 -7.56 2.59 10.06
C MET A 152 -7.12 2.98 8.63
N PHE A 153 -5.92 2.58 8.20
CA PHE A 153 -5.36 2.92 6.88
C PHE A 153 -5.54 1.77 5.88
N VAL A 154 -6.80 1.45 5.57
CA VAL A 154 -7.16 0.32 4.68
C VAL A 154 -7.68 0.86 3.35
N GLY A 155 -7.23 0.26 2.24
CA GLY A 155 -7.69 0.60 0.89
C GLY A 155 -6.94 1.81 0.34
N GLU A 156 -7.65 2.77 -0.25
CA GLU A 156 -7.06 3.94 -0.91
C GLU A 156 -6.57 5.03 0.07
N LEU A 157 -6.92 4.92 1.36
CA LEU A 157 -6.59 5.93 2.36
C LEU A 157 -5.28 5.58 3.08
N ALA A 158 -4.16 5.82 2.42
CA ALA A 158 -2.83 5.78 3.05
C ALA A 158 -2.71 6.89 4.12
N MET A 159 -1.85 6.68 5.12
CA MET A 159 -1.58 7.64 6.19
C MET A 159 -1.31 9.06 5.67
N ARG A 160 -0.48 9.20 4.63
CA ARG A 160 -0.20 10.49 3.98
C ARG A 160 -1.47 11.14 3.43
N GLN A 161 -2.28 10.38 2.70
CA GLN A 161 -3.50 10.87 2.07
C GLN A 161 -4.52 11.31 3.13
N TRP A 162 -4.63 10.54 4.22
CA TRP A 162 -5.44 10.92 5.38
C TRP A 162 -5.02 12.28 5.95
N ILE A 163 -3.74 12.46 6.28
CA ILE A 163 -3.22 13.72 6.82
C ILE A 163 -3.41 14.88 5.82
N ALA A 164 -3.12 14.65 4.54
CA ALA A 164 -3.25 15.65 3.50
C ALA A 164 -4.70 16.08 3.23
N SER A 165 -5.67 15.20 3.49
CA SER A 165 -7.10 15.43 3.25
C SER A 165 -7.78 16.29 4.32
N LEU A 166 -7.16 16.51 5.47
CA LEU A 166 -7.77 17.22 6.58
C LEU A 166 -7.65 18.74 6.44
N PRO A 167 -8.74 19.49 6.71
CA PRO A 167 -8.74 20.96 6.63
C PRO A 167 -7.89 21.60 7.73
N ASP A 168 -7.94 21.05 8.94
CA ASP A 168 -7.05 21.41 10.04
C ASP A 168 -6.16 20.23 10.40
N ARG A 169 -4.87 20.38 10.11
CA ARG A 169 -3.88 19.32 10.33
C ARG A 169 -3.41 19.24 11.78
N ILE A 170 -3.81 20.17 12.66
CA ILE A 170 -3.49 20.03 14.08
C ILE A 170 -4.23 18.84 14.71
N GLU A 171 -5.39 18.47 14.17
CA GLU A 171 -6.24 17.40 14.69
C GLU A 171 -5.59 16.01 14.63
N VAL A 172 -4.57 15.82 13.78
CA VAL A 172 -3.86 14.53 13.70
C VAL A 172 -2.70 14.41 14.68
N VAL A 173 -2.27 15.53 15.27
CA VAL A 173 -1.12 15.57 16.18
C VAL A 173 -1.49 14.83 17.47
N ASP A 174 -0.58 14.00 17.98
CA ASP A 174 -0.78 13.32 19.26
C ASP A 174 -1.03 14.36 20.37
N ASP A 175 -2.17 14.26 21.04
CA ASP A 175 -2.53 15.11 22.19
C ASP A 175 -1.43 15.11 23.25
N GLY A 176 -0.66 14.01 23.37
CA GLY A 176 0.52 13.92 24.24
C GLY A 176 1.60 14.96 23.95
N LEU A 177 1.74 15.42 22.71
CA LEU A 177 2.68 16.46 22.28
C LEU A 177 2.16 17.88 22.53
N LEU A 178 0.86 18.04 22.78
CA LEU A 178 0.19 19.33 23.01
C LEU A 178 0.06 19.68 24.50
N LYS A 179 0.46 18.78 25.41
CA LYS A 179 0.36 18.99 26.87
C LYS A 179 1.43 19.96 27.36
N ILE A 180 1.05 21.22 27.56
CA ILE A 180 1.95 22.28 28.03
C ILE A 180 1.28 23.11 29.14
N GLU A 181 2.08 23.64 30.07
CA GLU A 181 1.64 24.34 31.28
C GLU A 181 1.22 25.82 31.05
N ASN A 182 1.45 26.42 29.86
CA ASN A 182 1.18 27.85 29.58
C ASN A 182 0.64 28.13 28.15
N GLU A 183 -0.30 29.08 28.00
CA GLU A 183 -0.98 29.41 26.73
C GLU A 183 -0.06 29.93 25.59
N ARG A 184 0.94 30.78 25.87
CA ARG A 184 1.87 31.30 24.82
C ARG A 184 2.78 30.23 24.23
N ASP A 185 2.99 29.16 24.99
CA ASP A 185 3.84 28.04 24.61
C ASP A 185 3.06 27.08 23.69
N VAL A 186 1.75 26.95 23.90
CA VAL A 186 0.85 26.14 23.07
C VAL A 186 0.85 26.60 21.61
N THR A 187 0.67 27.90 21.32
CA THR A 187 0.64 28.39 19.92
C THR A 187 1.98 28.20 19.20
N SER A 188 3.08 28.41 19.91
CA SER A 188 4.43 28.22 19.37
C SER A 188 4.70 26.74 19.06
N ILE A 189 4.33 25.85 19.98
CA ILE A 189 4.47 24.40 19.80
C ILE A 189 3.56 23.88 18.68
N GLN A 190 2.31 24.33 18.59
CA GLN A 190 1.41 24.00 17.48
C GLN A 190 2.04 24.38 16.13
N THR A 191 2.60 25.59 16.03
CA THR A 191 3.28 26.07 14.82
C THR A 191 4.46 25.18 14.42
N VAL A 192 5.23 24.72 15.41
CA VAL A 192 6.36 23.82 15.21
C VAL A 192 5.89 22.43 14.75
N LEU A 193 4.88 21.86 15.40
CA LEU A 193 4.33 20.54 15.05
C LEU A 193 3.73 20.55 13.65
N LEU A 194 3.00 21.59 13.27
CA LEU A 194 2.51 21.79 11.91
C LEU A 194 3.65 21.90 10.88
N SER A 195 4.75 22.57 11.23
CA SER A 195 5.92 22.68 10.36
C SER A 195 6.63 21.35 10.14
N ILE A 196 6.71 20.49 11.18
CA ILE A 196 7.28 19.14 11.07
C ILE A 196 6.36 18.25 10.23
N LEU A 197 5.04 18.35 10.44
CA LEU A 197 4.04 17.59 9.69
C LEU A 197 4.08 17.94 8.19
N GLU A 198 4.17 19.22 7.85
CA GLU A 198 4.34 19.66 6.46
C GLU A 198 5.65 19.15 5.84
N LEU A 199 6.75 19.15 6.61
CA LEU A 199 8.01 18.57 6.15
C LEU A 199 7.88 17.06 5.91
N GLY A 200 7.19 16.35 6.80
CA GLY A 200 6.89 14.92 6.66
C GLY A 200 6.15 14.62 5.36
N LEU A 201 5.04 15.34 5.11
CA LEU A 201 4.24 15.21 3.89
C LEU A 201 5.08 15.41 2.62
N ARG A 202 5.87 16.48 2.58
CA ARG A 202 6.74 16.83 1.44
C ARG A 202 7.88 15.82 1.23
N CYS A 203 8.44 15.27 2.30
CA CYS A 203 9.46 14.21 2.19
C CYS A 203 8.85 12.89 1.67
N SER A 204 7.58 12.65 1.99
CA SER A 204 6.84 11.45 1.59
C SER A 204 6.06 11.58 0.28
N GLU A 205 6.44 12.50 -0.63
CA GLU A 205 5.79 12.57 -1.95
C GLU A 205 5.89 11.25 -2.72
N GLU A 206 4.87 10.91 -3.50
CA GLU A 206 4.86 9.65 -4.26
C GLU A 206 5.95 9.66 -5.35
N SER A 207 6.10 10.79 -6.04
CA SER A 207 7.15 10.97 -7.04
C SER A 207 8.51 11.22 -6.37
N PRO A 208 9.57 10.43 -6.67
CA PRO A 208 10.92 10.67 -6.17
C PRO A 208 11.48 12.05 -6.54
N ASP A 209 11.07 12.61 -7.68
CA ASP A 209 11.55 13.89 -8.20
C ASP A 209 10.95 15.08 -7.44
N GLU A 210 9.78 14.91 -6.84
CA GLU A 210 9.12 15.94 -6.03
C GLU A 210 9.66 16.00 -4.59
N ARG A 211 10.36 14.93 -4.17
CA ARG A 211 10.97 14.86 -2.83
C ARG A 211 12.19 15.79 -2.73
N PRO A 212 12.32 16.56 -1.64
CA PRO A 212 13.46 17.45 -1.44
C PRO A 212 14.77 16.67 -1.31
N ASP A 213 15.90 17.35 -1.52
CA ASP A 213 17.20 16.79 -1.17
C ASP A 213 17.45 16.88 0.34
N ILE A 214 18.26 15.96 0.86
CA ILE A 214 18.58 15.92 2.30
C ILE A 214 19.13 17.25 2.83
N LYS A 215 19.86 18.01 2.00
CA LYS A 215 20.38 19.34 2.36
C LYS A 215 19.26 20.33 2.65
N ASP A 216 18.19 20.30 1.88
CA ASP A 216 17.03 21.18 2.07
C ASP A 216 16.23 20.75 3.30
N VAL A 217 16.07 19.44 3.49
CA VAL A 217 15.42 18.86 4.68
C VAL A 217 16.16 19.29 5.95
N VAL A 218 17.48 19.11 6.01
CA VAL A 218 18.31 19.52 7.16
C VAL A 218 18.21 21.03 7.41
N THR A 219 18.23 21.84 6.35
CA THR A 219 18.05 23.29 6.47
C THR A 219 16.70 23.65 7.08
N LYS A 220 15.62 22.98 6.66
CA LYS A 220 14.28 23.20 7.20
C LYS A 220 14.17 22.75 8.66
N VAL A 221 14.70 21.57 9.00
CA VAL A 221 14.74 21.06 10.39
C VAL A 221 15.49 22.02 11.31
N ASN A 222 16.64 22.54 10.88
CA ASN A 222 17.39 23.52 11.68
C ASN A 222 16.60 24.81 11.92
N LYS A 223 15.85 25.29 10.91
CA LYS A 223 14.96 26.46 11.09
C LYS A 223 13.84 26.18 12.09
N ILE A 224 13.23 24.99 12.03
CA ILE A 224 12.19 24.57 12.98
C ILE A 224 12.76 24.49 14.39
N LYS A 225 13.95 23.90 14.56
CA LYS A 225 14.64 23.81 15.85
C LYS A 225 14.90 25.20 16.45
N LEU A 226 15.30 26.18 15.65
CA LEU A 226 15.52 27.55 16.12
C LEU A 226 14.24 28.25 16.57
N ALA A 227 13.07 27.84 16.09
CA ALA A 227 11.79 28.39 16.54
C ALA A 227 11.33 27.86 17.91
N LEU A 228 12.00 26.83 18.43
CA LEU A 228 11.78 26.25 19.76
C LEU A 228 12.73 26.80 20.84
N LEU A 229 13.76 27.56 20.46
CA LEU A 229 14.81 28.09 21.33
C LEU A 229 14.65 29.59 21.51
#